data_AF-A0A1Q7Q8E2-F1
#
_entry.id   AF-A0A1Q7Q8E2-F1
#
_cell.length_a   1.000
_cell.length_b   1.000
_cell.length_c   1.000
_cell.angle_alpha   90.00
_cell.angle_beta   90.00
_cell.angle_gamma   90.00
#
_symmetry.space_group_name_H-M   'P 1'
#
loop_
_entity.id
_entity.type
_entity.pdbx_description
1 polymer ?
#
loop_
_entity_poly.entity_id
_entity_poly.type
_entity_poly.pdbx_seq_one_letter_code
_entity_poly.pdbx_strand_id
1 'polypeptide(L)'
;MTPERITHLLSRFPHVRDLVAEQKAEEAKANEEWAAKEREWQAAADQAKAEGKPAPRPLRREESKIYRYGEPTFLVSREDLLEVCRWLRDTPEFEMAYLPFVSAIDWPDRFDVVYRLASLSLGHALMLKVALPKDDARIPTVTELWRGADWHERETYDLFGIVFDGHPNLRRIMMSADWKGHPLRKDYVYEDPQWLVDVATQRQREIAATGEGWDGRGQRA
;
A
#
# COMPACT_ATOMS: atom_id res chain seq x y z
N MET A 1 15.83 9.31 -6.85
CA MET A 1 16.93 8.55 -6.25
C MET A 1 17.75 7.98 -7.41
N THR A 2 19.06 8.11 -7.41
CA THR A 2 19.89 7.53 -8.48
C THR A 2 20.32 6.10 -8.12
N PRO A 3 20.72 5.26 -9.09
CA PRO A 3 21.23 3.91 -8.81
C PRO A 3 22.39 3.90 -7.82
N GLU A 4 23.29 4.88 -7.89
CA GLU A 4 24.47 4.98 -7.01
C GLU A 4 24.05 5.16 -5.54
N ARG A 5 23.03 6.00 -5.29
CA ARG A 5 22.46 6.20 -3.95
C ARG A 5 21.77 4.95 -3.43
N ILE A 6 21.09 4.21 -4.31
CA ILE A 6 20.47 2.92 -3.96
C ILE A 6 21.57 1.94 -3.56
N THR A 7 22.64 1.82 -4.35
CA THR A 7 23.79 0.96 -4.03
C THR A 7 24.44 1.38 -2.71
N HIS A 8 24.61 2.67 -2.46
CA HIS A 8 25.17 3.16 -1.20
C HIS A 8 24.30 2.77 0.00
N LEU A 9 22.99 2.98 -0.09
CA LEU A 9 22.03 2.55 0.94
C LEU A 9 22.13 1.06 1.24
N LEU A 10 22.09 0.22 0.19
CA LEU A 10 22.15 -1.23 0.33
C LEU A 10 23.51 -1.73 0.84
N SER A 11 24.60 -1.02 0.52
CA SER A 11 25.92 -1.33 1.06
C SER A 11 26.02 -1.06 2.57
N ARG A 12 25.34 -0.01 3.05
CA ARG A 12 25.30 0.34 4.49
C ARG A 12 24.35 -0.54 5.28
N PHE A 13 23.25 -0.95 4.66
CA PHE A 13 22.20 -1.79 5.24
C PHE A 13 21.93 -3.03 4.37
N PRO A 14 22.78 -4.07 4.44
CA PRO A 14 22.64 -5.26 3.59
C PRO A 14 21.34 -6.06 3.81
N HIS A 15 20.67 -5.85 4.94
CA HIS A 15 19.39 -6.51 5.26
C HIS A 15 18.17 -5.79 4.67
N VAL A 16 18.34 -4.56 4.18
CA VAL A 16 17.29 -3.83 3.50
C VAL A 16 17.12 -4.37 2.08
N ARG A 17 15.88 -4.67 1.69
CA ARG A 17 15.57 -5.27 0.39
C ARG A 17 14.97 -4.24 -0.56
N ASP A 18 15.49 -4.16 -1.79
CA ASP A 18 14.96 -3.30 -2.84
C ASP A 18 13.79 -4.01 -3.56
N LEU A 19 12.56 -3.63 -3.19
CA LEU A 19 11.35 -4.23 -3.74
C LEU A 19 11.14 -3.89 -5.21
N VAL A 20 11.67 -2.77 -5.70
CA VAL A 20 11.59 -2.40 -7.13
C VAL A 20 12.50 -3.32 -7.94
N ALA A 21 13.71 -3.58 -7.46
CA ALA A 21 14.65 -4.49 -8.12
C ALA A 21 14.12 -5.94 -8.15
N GLU A 22 13.57 -6.41 -7.03
CA GLU A 22 12.94 -7.73 -6.95
C GLU A 22 11.76 -7.86 -7.92
N GLN A 23 10.86 -6.88 -7.94
CA GLN A 23 9.73 -6.87 -8.88
C GLN A 23 10.20 -6.89 -10.35
N LYS A 24 11.20 -6.08 -10.70
CA LYS A 24 11.75 -6.07 -12.07
C LYS A 24 12.36 -7.42 -12.45
N ALA A 25 13.01 -8.10 -11.52
CA ALA A 25 13.57 -9.43 -11.75
C ALA A 25 12.47 -10.48 -11.96
N GLU A 26 11.38 -10.42 -11.18
CA GLU A 26 10.20 -11.27 -11.36
C GLU A 26 9.50 -11.01 -12.70
N GLU A 27 9.30 -9.74 -13.06
CA GLU A 27 8.71 -9.35 -14.34
C GLU A 27 9.56 -9.81 -15.53
N ALA A 28 10.90 -9.73 -15.42
CA ALA A 28 11.81 -10.22 -16.45
C ALA A 28 11.65 -11.72 -16.68
N LYS A 29 11.63 -12.52 -15.59
CA LYS A 29 11.39 -13.97 -15.67
C LYS A 29 10.03 -14.29 -16.32
N ALA A 30 8.97 -13.62 -15.88
CA ALA A 30 7.64 -13.80 -16.45
C ALA A 30 7.58 -13.42 -17.94
N ASN A 31 8.31 -12.37 -18.35
CA ASN A 31 8.42 -11.97 -19.75
C ASN A 31 9.18 -13.01 -20.59
N GLU A 32 10.26 -13.58 -20.07
CA GLU A 32 11.03 -14.64 -20.75
C GLU A 32 10.20 -15.91 -20.94
N GLU A 33 9.49 -16.34 -19.90
CA GLU A 33 8.55 -17.47 -19.95
C GLU A 33 7.44 -17.23 -20.98
N TRP A 34 6.89 -16.01 -21.02
CA TRP A 34 5.88 -15.64 -22.00
C TRP A 34 6.42 -15.68 -23.43
N ALA A 35 7.61 -15.13 -23.66
CA ALA A 35 8.26 -15.16 -24.97
C ALA A 35 8.55 -16.59 -25.44
N ALA A 36 8.87 -17.51 -24.52
CA ALA A 36 9.03 -18.93 -24.85
C ALA A 36 7.71 -19.55 -25.33
N LYS A 37 6.60 -19.34 -24.60
CA LYS A 37 5.27 -19.81 -25.00
C LYS A 37 4.83 -19.23 -26.34
N GLU A 38 5.13 -17.96 -26.59
CA GLU A 38 4.80 -17.31 -27.85
C GLU A 38 5.57 -17.92 -29.03
N ARG A 39 6.87 -18.21 -28.85
CA ARG A 39 7.67 -18.93 -29.87
C ARG A 39 7.12 -20.32 -30.16
N GLU A 40 6.73 -21.07 -29.14
CA GLU A 40 6.12 -22.40 -29.30
C GLU A 40 4.79 -22.32 -30.06
N TRP A 41 3.94 -21.35 -29.69
CA TRP A 41 2.67 -21.13 -30.37
C TRP A 41 2.85 -20.70 -31.83
N GLN A 42 3.81 -19.81 -32.12
CA GLN A 42 4.15 -19.42 -33.49
C GLN A 42 4.58 -20.63 -34.32
N ALA A 43 5.47 -21.46 -33.80
CA ALA A 43 5.90 -22.69 -34.48
C ALA A 43 4.72 -23.63 -34.74
N ALA A 44 3.82 -23.81 -33.78
CA ALA A 44 2.62 -24.63 -33.95
C ALA A 44 1.64 -24.04 -34.97
N ALA A 45 1.50 -22.71 -35.04
CA ALA A 45 0.66 -22.03 -36.01
C ALA A 45 1.23 -22.14 -37.43
N ASP A 46 2.54 -21.97 -37.59
CA ASP A 46 3.24 -22.15 -38.86
C ASP A 46 3.14 -23.60 -39.35
N GLN A 47 3.27 -24.58 -38.46
CA GLN A 47 3.06 -25.99 -38.77
C GLN A 47 1.62 -26.27 -39.19
N ALA A 48 0.62 -25.80 -38.44
CA ALA A 48 -0.79 -25.97 -38.80
C ALA A 48 -1.09 -25.38 -40.18
N LYS A 49 -0.53 -24.21 -40.49
CA LYS A 49 -0.64 -23.56 -41.80
C LYS A 49 -0.02 -24.42 -42.91
N ALA A 50 1.16 -24.99 -42.70
CA ALA A 50 1.81 -25.88 -43.66
C ALA A 50 1.02 -27.17 -43.91
N GLU A 51 0.32 -27.68 -42.90
CA GLU A 51 -0.53 -28.88 -42.98
C GLU A 51 -1.96 -28.59 -43.48
N GLY A 52 -2.30 -27.33 -43.79
CA GLY A 52 -3.66 -26.92 -44.19
C GLY A 52 -4.70 -27.03 -43.07
N LYS A 53 -4.27 -27.10 -41.81
CA LYS A 53 -5.11 -27.18 -40.62
C LYS A 53 -5.41 -25.78 -40.07
N PRO A 54 -6.53 -25.60 -39.35
CA PRO A 54 -6.80 -24.34 -38.66
C PRO A 54 -5.73 -24.05 -37.60
N ALA A 55 -5.32 -22.79 -37.49
CA ALA A 55 -4.33 -22.35 -36.52
C ALA A 55 -4.80 -22.56 -35.07
N PRO A 56 -3.89 -22.82 -34.12
CA PRO A 56 -4.22 -22.90 -32.71
C PRO A 56 -4.77 -21.57 -32.19
N ARG A 57 -5.58 -21.62 -31.13
CA ARG A 57 -6.16 -20.44 -30.49
C ARG A 57 -5.04 -19.49 -30.01
N PRO A 58 -5.14 -18.16 -30.22
CA PRO A 58 -4.13 -17.22 -29.75
C PRO A 58 -3.93 -17.28 -28.24
N LEU A 59 -2.68 -17.16 -27.81
CA LEU A 59 -2.35 -17.00 -26.39
C LEU A 59 -2.91 -15.66 -25.88
N ARG A 60 -3.47 -15.66 -24.67
CA ARG A 60 -3.88 -14.44 -23.96
C ARG A 60 -3.02 -14.28 -22.72
N ARG A 61 -2.36 -13.14 -22.61
CA ARG A 61 -1.64 -12.78 -21.39
C ARG A 61 -2.67 -12.32 -20.36
N GLU A 62 -2.81 -13.03 -19.25
CA GLU A 62 -3.52 -12.48 -18.10
C GLU A 62 -2.63 -11.41 -17.47
N GLU A 63 -3.20 -10.23 -17.23
CA GLU A 63 -2.50 -9.21 -16.47
C GLU A 63 -2.28 -9.73 -15.05
N SER A 64 -1.01 -9.90 -14.70
CA SER A 64 -0.61 -10.29 -13.36
C SER A 64 -1.02 -9.17 -12.39
N LYS A 65 -1.68 -9.53 -11.29
CA LYS A 65 -2.04 -8.62 -10.18
C LYS A 65 -0.81 -8.19 -9.36
N ILE A 66 0.33 -7.98 -10.03
CA ILE A 66 1.57 -7.54 -9.39
C ILE A 66 1.45 -6.04 -9.17
N TYR A 67 1.59 -5.63 -7.92
CA TYR A 67 1.63 -4.22 -7.56
C TYR A 67 2.93 -3.62 -8.09
N ARG A 68 2.81 -2.63 -8.98
CA ARG A 68 3.97 -1.93 -9.52
C ARG A 68 4.43 -0.84 -8.57
N TYR A 69 5.69 -0.91 -8.15
CA TYR A 69 6.35 0.17 -7.43
C TYR A 69 6.80 1.26 -8.42
N GLY A 70 6.18 2.44 -8.34
CA GLY A 70 6.54 3.59 -9.18
C GLY A 70 7.78 4.36 -8.69
N GLU A 71 8.14 4.19 -7.42
CA GLU A 71 9.26 4.86 -6.77
C GLU A 71 10.15 3.85 -6.04
N PRO A 72 11.45 4.15 -5.80
CA PRO A 72 12.34 3.30 -5.00
C PRO A 72 11.69 2.93 -3.68
N THR A 73 11.49 1.64 -3.46
CA THR A 73 10.76 1.12 -2.31
C THR A 73 11.60 0.05 -1.64
N PHE A 74 11.84 0.22 -0.35
CA PHE A 74 12.70 -0.65 0.42
C PHE A 74 11.93 -1.33 1.54
N LEU A 75 12.11 -2.65 1.70
CA LEU A 75 11.63 -3.37 2.87
C LEU A 75 12.69 -3.30 3.96
N VAL A 76 12.29 -2.83 5.14
CA VAL A 76 13.13 -2.64 6.32
C VAL A 76 12.51 -3.41 7.48
N SER A 77 13.34 -3.99 8.35
CA SER A 77 12.87 -4.58 9.61
C SER A 77 12.40 -3.47 10.58
N ARG A 78 11.53 -3.79 11.53
CA ARG A 78 11.13 -2.80 12.55
C ARG A 78 12.30 -2.44 13.47
N GLU A 79 13.24 -3.36 13.65
CA GLU A 79 14.43 -3.21 14.47
C GLU A 79 15.41 -2.22 13.85
N ASP A 80 15.57 -2.24 12.52
CA ASP A 80 16.51 -1.35 11.80
C ASP A 80 15.90 0.00 11.43
N LEU A 81 14.57 0.14 11.48
CA LEU A 81 13.84 1.32 10.97
C LEU A 81 14.46 2.64 11.47
N LEU A 82 14.71 2.75 12.77
CA LEU A 82 15.14 4.00 13.36
C LEU A 82 16.58 4.38 12.96
N GLU A 83 17.47 3.39 12.81
CA GLU A 83 18.83 3.61 12.31
C GLU A 83 18.81 4.03 10.85
N VAL A 84 18.05 3.32 10.00
CA VAL A 84 17.90 3.62 8.58
C VAL A 84 17.33 5.04 8.39
N CYS A 85 16.26 5.37 9.10
CA CYS A 85 15.63 6.69 9.06
C CYS A 85 16.59 7.82 9.48
N ARG A 86 17.33 7.65 10.59
CA ARG A 86 18.34 8.63 11.03
C ARG A 86 19.39 8.84 9.96
N TRP A 87 19.95 7.75 9.43
CA TRP A 87 21.00 7.82 8.44
C TRP A 87 20.52 8.50 7.15
N LEU A 88 19.32 8.17 6.66
CA LEU A 88 18.71 8.78 5.49
C LEU A 88 18.45 10.28 5.67
N ARG A 89 18.05 10.70 6.87
CA ARG A 89 17.81 12.12 7.19
C ARG A 89 19.13 12.89 7.27
N ASP A 90 20.12 12.34 7.95
CA ASP A 90 21.32 13.06 8.38
C ASP A 90 22.46 12.99 7.35
N THR A 91 22.43 12.02 6.42
CA THR A 91 23.47 11.89 5.39
C THR A 91 23.23 12.91 4.26
N PRO A 92 24.19 13.81 3.97
CA PRO A 92 24.01 14.89 3.00
C PRO A 92 23.65 14.45 1.57
N GLU A 93 24.05 13.24 1.17
CA GLU A 93 23.72 12.69 -0.15
C GLU A 93 22.22 12.35 -0.28
N PHE A 94 21.56 12.04 0.82
CA PHE A 94 20.14 11.68 0.87
C PHE A 94 19.29 12.85 1.35
N GLU A 95 19.67 13.50 2.46
CA GLU A 95 19.02 14.70 3.02
C GLU A 95 17.49 14.54 3.08
N MET A 96 17.01 13.41 3.62
CA MET A 96 15.58 13.10 3.71
C MET A 96 14.90 13.92 4.82
N ALA A 97 14.91 15.24 4.68
CA ALA A 97 14.41 16.17 5.69
C ALA A 97 12.87 16.22 5.77
N TYR A 98 12.16 15.71 4.76
CA TYR A 98 10.70 15.77 4.69
C TYR A 98 10.05 14.39 4.74
N LEU A 99 9.11 14.22 5.67
CA LEU A 99 8.26 13.03 5.79
C LEU A 99 6.83 13.44 5.41
N PRO A 100 6.38 13.21 4.16
CA PRO A 100 5.03 13.57 3.72
C PRO A 100 3.91 12.70 4.30
N PHE A 101 4.17 11.43 4.62
CA PHE A 101 3.19 10.57 5.29
C PHE A 101 3.80 9.33 5.94
N VAL A 102 3.10 8.84 6.96
CA VAL A 102 3.13 7.45 7.46
C VAL A 102 1.73 6.89 7.32
N SER A 103 1.60 5.68 6.79
CA SER A 103 0.32 4.96 6.73
C SER A 103 0.55 3.46 6.79
N ALA A 104 -0.51 2.66 6.66
CA ALA A 104 -0.40 1.21 6.67
C ALA A 104 -1.24 0.55 5.59
N ILE A 105 -0.84 -0.66 5.22
CA ILE A 105 -1.58 -1.57 4.34
C ILE A 105 -1.93 -2.80 5.15
N ASP A 106 -3.21 -3.15 5.14
CA ASP A 106 -3.72 -4.40 5.71
C ASP A 106 -3.61 -5.53 4.67
N TRP A 107 -2.71 -6.48 4.90
CA TRP A 107 -2.65 -7.74 4.17
C TRP A 107 -3.34 -8.85 4.97
N PRO A 108 -3.81 -9.94 4.32
CA PRO A 108 -4.44 -11.06 5.02
C PRO A 108 -3.63 -11.62 6.20
N ASP A 109 -2.29 -11.62 6.08
CA ASP A 109 -1.35 -12.23 7.03
C ASP A 109 -0.56 -11.22 7.89
N ARG A 110 -0.53 -9.94 7.51
CA ARG A 110 0.36 -8.93 8.12
C ARG A 110 -0.13 -7.50 7.88
N PHE A 111 0.53 -6.54 8.52
CA PHE A 111 0.49 -5.14 8.12
C PHE A 111 1.79 -4.74 7.43
N ASP A 112 1.74 -3.87 6.43
CA ASP A 112 2.91 -3.13 5.99
C ASP A 112 2.76 -1.66 6.43
N VAL A 113 3.61 -1.18 7.33
CA VAL A 113 3.70 0.27 7.62
C VAL A 113 4.55 0.92 6.53
N VAL A 114 4.05 1.99 5.93
CA VAL A 114 4.68 2.68 4.80
C VAL A 114 5.10 4.08 5.23
N TYR A 115 6.38 4.36 5.12
CA TYR A 115 6.96 5.68 5.28
C TYR A 115 7.37 6.19 3.92
N ARG A 116 6.88 7.37 3.54
CA ARG A 116 7.46 8.09 2.41
C ARG A 116 8.41 9.14 2.95
N LEU A 117 9.63 9.16 2.42
CA LEU A 117 10.67 10.12 2.77
C LEU A 117 11.11 10.88 1.52
N ALA A 118 11.37 12.17 1.66
CA ALA A 118 11.77 13.03 0.55
C ALA A 118 12.84 14.04 0.96
N SER A 119 13.74 14.30 0.02
CA SER A 119 14.61 15.46 0.00
C SER A 119 14.05 16.46 -1.00
N LEU A 120 13.59 17.60 -0.48
CA LEU A 120 13.07 18.68 -1.31
C LEU A 120 14.22 19.42 -2.01
N SER A 121 15.34 19.61 -1.31
CA SER A 121 16.55 20.27 -1.83
C SER A 121 17.18 19.49 -2.98
N LEU A 122 17.27 18.15 -2.85
CA LEU A 122 17.88 17.27 -3.86
C LEU A 122 16.85 16.67 -4.83
N GLY A 123 15.57 17.05 -4.73
CA GLY A 123 14.51 16.67 -5.66
C GLY A 123 14.26 15.17 -5.79
N HIS A 124 14.36 14.41 -4.69
CA HIS A 124 14.16 12.96 -4.75
C HIS A 124 13.46 12.40 -3.52
N ALA A 125 12.91 11.19 -3.66
CA ALA A 125 12.20 10.52 -2.60
C ALA A 125 12.35 9.00 -2.71
N LEU A 126 11.96 8.32 -1.64
CA LEU A 126 11.86 6.87 -1.54
C LEU A 126 10.71 6.48 -0.60
N MET A 127 10.35 5.21 -0.62
CA MET A 127 9.44 4.60 0.34
C MET A 127 10.16 3.54 1.16
N LEU A 128 9.91 3.51 2.46
CA LEU A 128 10.25 2.40 3.33
C LEU A 128 8.96 1.65 3.68
N LYS A 129 9.00 0.34 3.60
CA LYS A 129 7.95 -0.56 4.09
C LYS A 129 8.49 -1.37 5.25
N VAL A 130 7.68 -1.52 6.28
CA VAL A 130 8.00 -2.39 7.42
C VAL A 130 6.86 -3.38 7.60
N ALA A 131 7.15 -4.66 7.39
CA ALA A 131 6.20 -5.73 7.59
C ALA A 131 6.09 -6.05 9.08
N LEU A 132 4.86 -6.01 9.61
CA LEU A 132 4.52 -6.31 11.00
C LEU A 132 3.52 -7.45 11.07
N PRO A 133 3.70 -8.44 11.96
CA PRO A 133 2.70 -9.46 12.17
C PRO A 133 1.42 -8.86 12.79
N LYS A 134 0.26 -9.46 12.50
CA LYS A 134 -1.06 -8.95 12.93
C LYS A 134 -1.25 -8.94 14.45
N ASP A 135 -0.67 -9.93 15.12
CA ASP A 135 -0.75 -10.17 16.56
C ASP A 135 0.24 -9.31 17.38
N ASP A 136 1.34 -8.87 16.76
CA ASP A 136 2.35 -7.98 17.35
C ASP A 136 2.65 -6.78 16.44
N ALA A 137 1.61 -5.99 16.15
CA ALA A 137 1.67 -4.80 15.31
C ALA A 137 2.29 -3.59 16.03
N ARG A 138 3.58 -3.70 16.39
CA ARG A 138 4.37 -2.67 17.08
C ARG A 138 5.62 -2.29 16.31
N ILE A 139 5.99 -1.02 16.37
CA ILE A 139 7.13 -0.43 15.65
C ILE A 139 7.66 0.81 16.39
N PRO A 140 8.96 1.15 16.35
CA PRO A 140 9.43 2.39 16.96
C PRO A 140 8.88 3.64 16.25
N THR A 141 8.59 4.70 17.02
CA THR A 141 8.23 6.01 16.49
C THR A 141 9.40 6.67 15.75
N VAL A 142 9.11 7.47 14.72
CA VAL A 142 10.08 8.36 14.07
C VAL A 142 9.82 9.84 14.37
N THR A 143 8.97 10.14 15.36
CA THR A 143 8.62 11.52 15.76
C THR A 143 9.81 12.36 16.21
N GLU A 144 10.82 11.74 16.85
CA GLU A 144 12.09 12.40 17.20
C GLU A 144 12.88 12.82 15.95
N LEU A 145 12.65 12.14 14.83
CA LEU A 145 13.33 12.41 13.58
C LEU A 145 12.62 13.47 12.74
N TRP A 146 11.30 13.30 12.61
CA TRP A 146 10.41 14.23 11.94
C TRP A 146 9.20 14.50 12.81
N ARG A 147 9.10 15.73 13.33
CA ARG A 147 7.98 16.12 14.20
C ARG A 147 6.61 15.99 13.52
N GLY A 148 6.56 16.09 12.19
CA GLY A 148 5.34 15.88 11.40
C GLY A 148 4.78 14.45 11.51
N ALA A 149 5.60 13.46 11.87
CA ALA A 149 5.15 12.08 12.03
C ALA A 149 4.15 11.90 13.18
N ASP A 150 4.07 12.83 14.15
CA ASP A 150 3.15 12.74 15.30
C ASP A 150 1.69 12.52 14.85
N TRP A 151 1.26 13.25 13.84
CA TRP A 151 -0.10 13.13 13.34
C TRP A 151 -0.31 11.85 12.54
N HIS A 152 0.64 11.50 11.68
CA HIS A 152 0.55 10.32 10.82
C HIS A 152 0.62 9.01 11.61
N GLU A 153 1.47 8.92 12.63
CA GLU A 153 1.57 7.77 13.50
C GLU A 153 0.31 7.61 14.36
N ARG A 154 -0.25 8.72 14.87
CA ARG A 154 -1.55 8.70 15.59
C ARG A 154 -2.72 8.31 14.70
N GLU A 155 -2.77 8.80 13.46
CA GLU A 155 -3.77 8.39 12.47
C GLU A 155 -3.66 6.90 12.17
N THR A 156 -2.45 6.40 11.93
CA THR A 156 -2.19 4.97 11.68
C THR A 156 -2.55 4.12 12.89
N TYR A 157 -2.26 4.58 14.10
CA TYR A 157 -2.71 3.94 15.34
C TYR A 157 -4.24 3.91 15.45
N ASP A 158 -4.92 5.01 15.18
CA ASP A 158 -6.37 5.09 15.32
C ASP A 158 -7.10 4.19 14.30
N LEU A 159 -6.66 4.23 13.05
CA LEU A 159 -7.33 3.59 11.93
C LEU A 159 -6.90 2.14 11.67
N PHE A 160 -5.66 1.77 12.02
CA PHE A 160 -5.12 0.41 11.86
C PHE A 160 -4.69 -0.25 13.18
N GLY A 161 -4.65 0.45 14.30
CA GLY A 161 -4.28 -0.12 15.60
C GLY A 161 -2.81 -0.52 15.72
N ILE A 162 -1.94 0.09 14.92
CA ILE A 162 -0.49 -0.14 14.97
C ILE A 162 0.10 0.75 16.06
N VAL A 163 0.87 0.14 16.99
CA VAL A 163 1.42 0.84 18.15
C VAL A 163 2.82 1.35 17.82
N PHE A 164 3.02 2.66 18.03
CA PHE A 164 4.31 3.31 17.84
C PHE A 164 5.02 3.50 19.18
N ASP A 165 6.06 2.69 19.43
CA ASP A 165 6.82 2.69 20.68
C ASP A 165 7.66 3.96 20.83
N GLY A 166 7.57 4.61 21.99
CA GLY A 166 8.24 5.88 22.30
C GLY A 166 7.49 7.13 21.83
N HIS A 167 6.32 6.99 21.20
CA HIS A 167 5.55 8.13 20.70
C HIS A 167 5.04 9.03 21.85
N PRO A 168 5.22 10.37 21.79
CA PRO A 168 4.97 11.26 22.91
C PRO A 168 3.51 11.38 23.34
N ASN A 169 2.57 11.19 22.41
CA ASN A 169 1.13 11.30 22.67
C ASN A 169 0.30 10.35 21.80
N LEU A 170 0.54 9.05 21.93
CA LEU A 170 -0.15 8.07 21.09
C LEU A 170 -1.60 7.85 21.56
N ARG A 171 -2.52 8.54 20.91
CA ARG A 171 -3.97 8.45 21.14
C ARG A 171 -4.73 8.70 19.85
N ARG A 172 -5.98 8.24 19.81
CA ARG A 172 -6.93 8.46 18.70
C ARG A 172 -6.98 9.93 18.27
N ILE A 173 -7.26 10.15 16.99
CA ILE A 173 -7.31 11.50 16.38
C ILE A 173 -8.43 11.65 15.35
N MET A 174 -8.80 10.58 14.67
CA MET A 174 -9.87 10.54 13.67
C MET A 174 -11.18 10.08 14.28
N MET A 175 -11.14 9.04 15.11
CA MET A 175 -12.33 8.46 15.71
C MET A 175 -12.67 9.09 17.06
N SER A 176 -13.95 9.00 17.42
CA SER A 176 -14.41 9.40 18.75
C SER A 176 -13.77 8.54 19.84
N ALA A 177 -13.69 9.08 21.06
CA ALA A 177 -13.01 8.41 22.17
C ALA A 177 -13.67 7.07 22.57
N ASP A 178 -14.96 6.92 22.30
CA ASP A 178 -15.77 5.73 22.55
C ASP A 178 -15.77 4.72 21.39
N TRP A 179 -15.11 5.04 20.27
CA TRP A 179 -15.06 4.17 19.11
C TRP A 179 -14.35 2.84 19.41
N LYS A 180 -14.96 1.74 18.95
CA LYS A 180 -14.43 0.39 19.12
C LYS A 180 -13.84 -0.11 17.80
N GLY A 181 -12.63 -0.64 17.86
CA GLY A 181 -11.91 -1.17 16.71
C GLY A 181 -11.18 -0.10 15.88
N HIS A 182 -10.81 -0.50 14.65
CA HIS A 182 -9.88 0.18 13.75
C HIS A 182 -10.43 0.12 12.31
N PRO A 183 -11.10 1.18 11.84
CA PRO A 183 -11.95 1.12 10.63
C PRO A 183 -11.26 0.74 9.32
N LEU A 184 -9.95 0.94 9.19
CA LEU A 184 -9.24 0.62 7.95
C LEU A 184 -8.66 -0.80 7.94
N ARG A 185 -8.91 -1.60 8.98
CA ARG A 185 -8.61 -3.03 8.92
C ARG A 185 -9.63 -3.76 8.07
N LYS A 186 -9.18 -4.75 7.30
CA LYS A 186 -10.03 -5.53 6.38
C LYS A 186 -10.99 -6.48 7.09
N ASP A 187 -10.69 -6.83 8.34
CA ASP A 187 -11.54 -7.64 9.22
C ASP A 187 -12.49 -6.78 10.08
N TYR A 188 -12.43 -5.46 9.96
CA TYR A 188 -13.34 -4.56 10.67
C TYR A 188 -14.75 -4.68 10.12
N VAL A 189 -15.70 -5.01 11.00
CA VAL A 189 -17.13 -4.98 10.71
C VAL A 189 -17.70 -3.70 11.31
N TYR A 190 -18.20 -2.81 10.46
CA TYR A 190 -18.95 -1.65 10.92
C TYR A 190 -20.39 -2.08 11.21
N GLU A 191 -20.82 -1.86 12.45
CA GLU A 191 -22.22 -2.02 12.84
C GLU A 191 -22.90 -0.66 12.72
N ASP A 192 -23.88 -0.55 11.82
CA ASP A 192 -24.66 0.68 11.69
C ASP A 192 -25.33 1.00 13.03
N PRO A 193 -25.15 2.22 13.56
CA PRO A 193 -25.79 2.57 14.81
C PRO A 193 -27.32 2.54 14.62
N GLN A 194 -28.04 2.04 15.63
CA GLN A 194 -29.48 1.77 15.53
C GLN A 194 -30.28 2.98 15.01
N TRP A 195 -29.92 4.20 15.39
CA TRP A 195 -30.59 5.41 14.92
C TRP A 195 -30.48 5.62 13.39
N LEU A 196 -29.37 5.21 12.77
CA LEU A 196 -29.19 5.30 11.31
C LEU A 196 -30.09 4.26 10.61
N VAL A 197 -30.15 3.04 11.17
CA VAL A 197 -31.06 1.99 10.73
C VAL A 197 -32.52 2.43 10.85
N ASP A 198 -32.87 3.10 11.96
CA ASP A 198 -34.22 3.61 12.20
C ASP A 198 -34.60 4.70 11.20
N VAL A 199 -33.73 5.66 10.92
CA VAL A 199 -33.95 6.71 9.90
C VAL A 199 -34.12 6.11 8.50
N ALA A 200 -33.24 5.16 8.13
CA ALA A 200 -33.34 4.49 6.84
C ALA A 200 -34.66 3.70 6.71
N THR A 201 -35.06 3.01 7.78
CA THR A 201 -36.30 2.23 7.84
C THR A 201 -37.54 3.14 7.80
N GLN A 202 -37.51 4.26 8.52
CA GLN A 202 -38.58 5.25 8.50
C GLN A 202 -38.75 5.84 7.10
N ARG A 203 -37.66 6.22 6.43
CA ARG A 203 -37.69 6.73 5.06
C ARG A 203 -38.27 5.71 4.08
N GLN A 204 -37.91 4.44 4.21
CA GLN A 204 -38.48 3.36 3.39
C GLN A 204 -39.99 3.20 3.62
N ARG A 205 -40.46 3.29 4.87
CA ARG A 205 -41.90 3.27 5.20
C ARG A 205 -42.64 4.46 4.61
N GLU A 206 -42.06 5.66 4.67
CA GLU A 206 -42.64 6.87 4.08
C GLU A 206 -42.76 6.77 2.54
N ILE A 207 -41.71 6.28 1.86
CA ILE A 207 -41.75 6.03 0.42
C ILE A 207 -42.81 4.99 0.06
N ALA A 208 -42.90 3.90 0.83
CA ALA A 208 -43.92 2.87 0.61
C ALA A 208 -45.34 3.39 0.85
N ALA A 209 -45.52 4.31 1.80
CA ALA A 209 -46.82 4.90 2.13
C ALA A 209 -47.27 5.99 1.15
N THR A 210 -46.33 6.76 0.59
CA THR A 210 -46.62 7.92 -0.28
C THR A 210 -46.47 7.62 -1.78
N GLY A 211 -45.73 6.57 -2.14
CA GLY A 211 -45.33 6.29 -3.52
C GLY A 211 -44.25 7.24 -4.05
N GLU A 212 -43.81 8.22 -3.27
CA GLU A 212 -42.83 9.24 -3.66
C GLU A 212 -41.39 8.74 -3.43
N GLY A 213 -41.02 7.69 -4.16
CA GLY A 213 -39.63 7.24 -4.25
C GLY A 213 -38.80 8.18 -5.12
N TRP A 214 -37.54 8.40 -4.76
CA TRP A 214 -36.62 9.15 -5.62
C TRP A 214 -36.20 8.26 -6.81
N ASP A 215 -36.62 8.62 -8.03
CA ASP A 215 -36.41 7.81 -9.25
C ASP A 215 -35.03 8.02 -9.92
N GLY A 216 -34.13 8.77 -9.25
CA GLY A 216 -32.80 9.10 -9.78
C GLY A 216 -32.78 10.17 -10.87
N ARG A 217 -33.94 10.71 -11.26
CA ARG A 217 -34.04 11.79 -12.26
C ARG A 217 -34.66 13.00 -11.61
N GLY A 218 -33.80 13.96 -11.26
CA GLY A 218 -34.27 15.26 -10.78
C GLY A 218 -35.14 15.94 -11.84
N GLN A 219 -36.45 15.85 -11.70
CA GLN A 219 -37.38 16.84 -12.20
C GLN A 219 -38.21 17.33 -11.03
N ARG A 220 -37.86 18.52 -10.54
CA ARG A 220 -38.81 19.36 -9.81
C ARG A 220 -39.49 20.26 -10.84
N ALA A 221 -40.82 20.32 -10.77
CA ALA A 221 -41.57 21.47 -11.25
C ALA A 221 -41.50 22.59 -10.22
#